data_AF-A0A967QCH2-F1
#
_entry.id   AF-A0A967QCH2-F1
#
_cell.length_a   1.000
_cell.length_b   1.000
_cell.length_c   1.000
_cell.angle_alpha   90.00
_cell.angle_beta   90.00
_cell.angle_gamma   90.00
#
_symmetry.space_group_name_H-M   'P 1'
#
loop_
_entity.id
_entity.type
_entity.pdbx_description
1 polymer ?
#
loop_
_entity_poly.entity_id
_entity_poly.type
_entity_poly.pdbx_seq_one_letter_code
_entity_poly.pdbx_strand_id
1 'polypeptide(L)' 'AADILAQKYFRKAGIAARLCPVEEARVPAWLWRHVPDEAALAELPEDQRYGPERSAKQVFDRLAGTWTYWGWT' A
#
# COMPACT_ATOMS: atom_id res chain seq x y z
N ALA A 1 -1.79 -22.05 7.03
CA ALA A 1 -1.30 -21.19 5.92
C ALA A 1 -1.57 -19.71 6.19
N ALA A 2 -2.81 -19.33 6.53
CA ALA A 2 -3.16 -17.95 6.88
C ALA A 2 -2.33 -17.39 8.05
N ASP A 3 -2.04 -18.19 9.08
CA ASP A 3 -1.26 -17.74 10.25
C ASP A 3 0.16 -17.31 9.88
N ILE A 4 0.81 -18.05 8.98
CA ILE A 4 2.17 -17.71 8.52
C ILE A 4 2.16 -16.40 7.73
N LEU A 5 1.13 -16.15 6.91
CA LEU A 5 0.98 -14.90 6.19
C LEU A 5 0.83 -13.71 7.16
N ALA A 6 -0.08 -13.83 8.12
CA ALA A 6 -0.34 -12.81 9.11
C ALA A 6 0.87 -12.55 10.02
N GLN A 7 1.63 -13.58 10.38
CA GLN A 7 2.79 -13.44 11.28
C GLN A 7 4.03 -12.90 10.58
N LYS A 8 4.28 -13.31 9.32
CA LYS A 8 5.55 -13.02 8.63
C LYS A 8 5.48 -11.88 7.62
N TYR A 9 4.32 -11.66 7.00
CA TYR A 9 4.22 -10.76 5.84
C TYR A 9 3.42 -9.48 6.13
N PHE A 10 2.49 -9.51 7.09
CA PHE A 10 1.72 -8.33 7.44
C PHE A 10 2.64 -7.29 8.09
N ARG A 11 2.66 -6.09 7.51
CA ARG A 11 3.24 -4.91 8.16
C ARG A 11 2.40 -4.55 9.38
N LYS A 12 3.05 -4.41 10.54
CA LYS A 12 2.39 -4.17 11.83
C LYS A 12 2.05 -2.69 12.10
N ALA A 13 2.71 -1.77 11.42
CA ALA A 13 2.50 -0.33 11.56
C ALA A 13 3.02 0.42 10.33
N GLY A 14 2.68 1.71 10.25
CA GLY A 14 3.25 2.64 9.28
C GLY A 14 2.61 2.60 7.88
N ILE A 15 1.47 1.93 7.71
CA ILE A 15 0.71 1.99 6.46
C ILE A 15 -0.33 3.10 6.59
N ALA A 16 -0.28 4.06 5.67
CA ALA A 16 -1.27 5.12 5.60
C ALA A 16 -2.67 4.54 5.31
N ALA A 17 -3.69 5.03 6.01
CA ALA A 17 -5.08 4.60 5.82
C ALA A 17 -5.67 5.08 4.49
N ARG A 18 -5.13 6.18 3.94
CA ARG A 18 -5.51 6.73 2.64
C ARG A 18 -4.25 6.97 1.81
N LEU A 19 -4.31 6.55 0.56
CA LEU A 19 -3.21 6.59 -0.39
C LEU A 19 -3.70 7.24 -1.68
N CYS A 20 -2.84 8.03 -2.32
CA CYS A 20 -3.09 8.58 -3.65
C CYS A 20 -2.03 8.08 -4.63
N PRO A 21 -2.43 7.79 -5.89
CA PRO A 21 -1.47 7.39 -6.91
C PRO A 21 -0.63 8.59 -7.37
N VAL A 22 0.63 8.33 -7.70
CA VAL A 22 1.54 9.32 -8.30
C VAL A 22 1.61 9.06 -9.79
N GLU A 23 1.23 10.04 -10.58
CA GLU A 23 1.28 9.93 -12.03
C GLU A 23 2.72 9.75 -12.52
N GLU A 24 2.93 8.70 -13.31
CA GLU A 24 4.23 8.35 -13.88
C GLU A 24 4.09 8.16 -15.38
N ALA A 25 4.83 8.97 -16.15
CA ALA A 25 4.84 8.87 -17.60
C ALA A 25 5.34 7.48 -18.02
N ARG A 26 4.64 6.86 -18.99
CA ARG A 26 4.92 5.52 -19.54
C ARG A 26 4.57 4.34 -18.61
N VAL A 27 4.10 4.60 -17.40
CA VAL A 27 3.54 3.57 -16.52
C VAL A 27 2.00 3.65 -16.62
N PRO A 28 1.30 2.54 -16.87
CA PRO A 28 -0.16 2.52 -16.86
C PRO A 28 -0.72 2.95 -15.51
N ALA A 29 -1.86 3.64 -15.51
CA ALA A 29 -2.45 4.20 -14.30
C ALA A 29 -2.73 3.17 -13.18
N TRP A 30 -2.99 1.91 -13.55
CA TRP A 30 -3.21 0.83 -12.59
C TRP A 30 -1.92 0.36 -11.88
N LEU A 31 -0.74 0.71 -12.40
CA LEU A 31 0.57 0.35 -11.85
C LEU A 31 1.29 1.53 -11.17
N TRP A 32 0.68 2.71 -11.15
CA TRP A 32 1.25 3.88 -10.48
C TRP A 32 1.58 3.59 -9.02
N ARG A 33 2.75 4.05 -8.58
CA ARG A 33 3.11 3.97 -7.16
C ARG A 33 2.16 4.85 -6.36
N HIS A 34 1.89 4.44 -5.13
CA HIS A 34 0.98 5.14 -4.23
C HIS A 34 1.76 5.75 -3.05
N VAL A 35 1.38 6.97 -2.66
CA VAL A 35 1.95 7.70 -1.50
C VAL A 35 0.84 8.07 -0.51
N PRO A 36 1.17 8.36 0.76
CA PRO A 36 0.20 8.85 1.73
C PRO A 36 -0.53 10.09 1.20
N ASP A 37 -1.86 10.07 1.20
CA ASP A 37 -2.67 11.23 0.85
C ASP A 37 -2.81 12.13 2.07
N GLU A 38 -1.89 13.09 2.24
CA GLU A 38 -1.84 13.94 3.43
C GLU A 38 -3.14 14.73 3.67
N ALA A 39 -3.79 15.19 2.60
CA ALA A 39 -5.05 15.92 2.70
C ALA A 39 -6.17 15.01 3.19
N ALA A 40 -6.31 13.83 2.59
CA ALA A 40 -7.33 12.88 2.99
C ALA A 40 -7.03 12.27 4.38
N LEU A 41 -5.77 12.12 4.76
CA LEU A 41 -5.37 11.67 6.10
C LEU A 41 -5.65 12.73 7.16
N ALA A 42 -5.54 14.02 6.85
CA ALA A 42 -5.83 15.11 7.79
C ALA A 42 -7.28 15.08 8.29
N GLU A 43 -8.22 14.60 7.47
CA GLU A 43 -9.63 14.41 7.83
C GLU A 43 -9.87 13.29 8.85
N LEU A 44 -8.90 12.37 9.02
CA LEU A 44 -8.98 11.28 9.97
C LEU A 44 -8.39 11.67 11.33
N PRO A 45 -8.93 11.11 12.43
CA PRO A 45 -8.28 11.12 13.74
C PRO A 45 -6.82 10.64 13.65
N GLU A 46 -5.92 11.25 14.42
CA GLU A 46 -4.47 11.00 14.34
C GLU A 46 -4.11 9.51 14.53
N ASP A 47 -4.82 8.83 15.44
CA ASP A 47 -4.69 7.40 15.74
C ASP A 47 -5.15 6.48 14.60
N GLN A 48 -5.86 7.02 13.61
CA GLN A 48 -6.39 6.27 12.47
C GLN A 48 -5.67 6.57 11.16
N ARG A 49 -4.72 7.52 11.15
CA ARG A 49 -3.97 7.89 9.94
C ARG A 49 -3.03 6.78 9.47
N TYR A 50 -2.45 6.05 10.41
CA TYR A 50 -1.51 4.96 10.14
C TYR A 50 -1.88 3.70 10.90
N GLY A 51 -1.69 2.54 10.27
CA GLY A 51 -2.03 1.27 10.88
C GLY A 51 -1.32 0.07 10.27
N PRO A 52 -1.75 -1.15 10.64
CA PRO A 52 -1.26 -2.41 10.08
C PRO A 52 -1.93 -2.78 8.76
N GLU A 53 -1.32 -3.72 8.04
CA GLU A 53 -1.98 -4.55 7.03
C GLU A 53 -3.02 -5.43 7.73
N ARG A 54 -4.25 -5.47 7.19
CA ARG A 54 -5.37 -6.25 7.73
C ARG A 54 -5.89 -7.31 6.77
N SER A 55 -5.43 -7.28 5.51
CA SER A 55 -5.88 -8.19 4.47
C SER A 55 -4.70 -8.78 3.69
N ALA A 56 -4.83 -10.05 3.32
CA ALA A 56 -3.91 -10.73 2.42
C ALA A 56 -3.79 -10.03 1.06
N LYS A 57 -4.87 -9.37 0.59
CA LYS A 57 -4.87 -8.61 -0.66
C LYS A 57 -3.80 -7.53 -0.66
N GLN A 58 -3.70 -6.76 0.42
CA GLN A 58 -2.69 -5.71 0.58
C GLN A 58 -1.26 -6.26 0.47
N VAL A 59 -1.01 -7.46 1.00
CA VAL A 59 0.30 -8.13 0.87
C VAL A 59 0.56 -8.50 -0.58
N PHE A 60 -0.41 -9.12 -1.26
CA PHE A 60 -0.25 -9.55 -2.65
C PHE A 60 -0.12 -8.36 -3.60
N ASP A 61 -0.95 -7.34 -3.46
CA ASP A 61 -0.89 -6.11 -4.24
C ASP A 61 0.47 -5.45 -4.10
N ARG A 62 1.02 -5.41 -2.88
CA ARG A 62 2.36 -4.87 -2.63
C ARG A 62 3.45 -5.73 -3.28
N LEU A 63 3.42 -7.04 -3.09
CA LEU A 63 4.45 -7.94 -3.61
C LEU A 63 4.41 -7.97 -5.13
N ALA A 64 3.26 -8.32 -5.71
CA ALA A 64 3.06 -8.39 -7.15
C ALA A 64 3.26 -7.02 -7.80
N GLY A 65 2.68 -5.96 -7.25
CA GLY A 65 2.83 -4.60 -7.75
C GLY A 65 4.28 -4.12 -7.77
N THR A 66 5.06 -4.41 -6.72
CA THR A 66 6.51 -4.10 -6.72
C THR A 66 7.21 -4.83 -7.88
N TRP A 67 7.05 -6.15 -7.99
CA TRP A 67 7.71 -6.92 -9.06
C TRP A 67 7.28 -6.46 -10.46
N THR A 68 5.99 -6.21 -10.68
CA THR A 68 5.48 -5.72 -11.96
C THR A 68 6.01 -4.33 -12.28
N TYR A 69 6.11 -3.44 -11.30
CA TYR A 69 6.69 -2.10 -11.48
C TYR A 69 8.16 -2.16 -11.89
N TRP A 70 8.97 -3.01 -11.22
CA TRP A 70 10.37 -3.22 -11.59
C TRP A 70 10.55 -3.85 -12.97
N GLY A 71 9.62 -4.68 -13.43
CA GLY A 71 9.66 -5.27 -14.77
C GLY A 71 9.17 -4.35 -15.88
N TRP A 72 8.61 -3.18 -15.53
CA TRP A 72 8.05 -2.23 -16.50
C TRP A 72 9.07 -1.20 -17.00
N THR A 73 10.19 -1.03 -16.29
CA THR A 73 11.28 -0.13 -16.68
C THR A 73 12.04 -0.61 -17.90
#